data_AF-A0A2R4M4Z1-F1
#
_entry.id   AF-A0A2R4M4Z1-F1
#
_cell.length_a   1.000
_cell.length_b   1.000
_cell.length_c   1.000
_cell.angle_alpha   90.00
_cell.angle_beta   90.00
_cell.angle_gamma   90.00
#
_symmetry.space_group_name_H-M   'P 1'
#
loop_
_entity.id
_entity.type
_entity.pdbx_description
1 polymer ?
#
loop_
_entity_poly.entity_id
_entity_poly.type
_entity_poly.pdbx_seq_one_letter_code
_entity_poly.pdbx_strand_id
1 'polypeptide(L)' 'MAYDARQIANWFVVRAQREGRTLSIMSLLKLTYIAHGWHLEMQEVPLFSNRIEAWQYGPVIPEV' A
#
# COMPACT_ATOMS: atom_id res chain seq x y z
N MET A 1 -5.28 15.83 0.88
CA MET A 1 -4.70 15.46 2.18
C MET A 1 -4.11 14.07 1.97
N ALA A 2 -2.78 13.92 2.01
CA ALA A 2 -2.14 12.64 1.75
C ALA A 2 -2.28 11.72 2.97
N TYR A 3 -2.64 10.45 2.77
CA TYR A 3 -2.63 9.47 3.84
C TYR A 3 -1.19 9.09 4.22
N ASP A 4 -1.02 8.46 5.37
CA ASP A 4 0.18 7.67 5.67
C ASP A 4 0.02 6.27 5.07
N ALA A 5 1.07 5.73 4.42
CA ALA A 5 1.04 4.41 3.79
C ALA A 5 0.63 3.29 4.76
N ARG A 6 0.93 3.42 6.07
CA ARG A 6 0.48 2.47 7.10
C ARG A 6 -1.03 2.47 7.28
N GLN A 7 -1.70 3.60 7.06
CA GLN A 7 -3.17 3.66 7.12
C GLN A 7 -3.78 2.85 5.97
N ILE A 8 -3.20 2.95 4.77
CA ILE A 8 -3.62 2.18 3.60
C ILE A 8 -3.34 0.69 3.81
N ALA A 9 -2.15 0.33 4.31
CA ALA A 9 -1.81 -1.04 4.65
C ALA A 9 -2.76 -1.62 5.72
N ASN A 10 -3.02 -0.89 6.80
CA ASN A 10 -3.94 -1.31 7.85
C ASN A 10 -5.37 -1.53 7.34
N TRP A 11 -5.82 -0.72 6.37
CA TRP A 11 -7.11 -0.95 5.72
C TRP A 11 -7.17 -2.32 5.04
N PHE A 12 -6.10 -2.73 4.33
CA PHE A 12 -6.03 -4.07 3.72
C PHE A 12 -5.99 -5.19 4.76
N VAL A 13 -5.26 -5.01 5.87
CA VAL A 13 -5.23 -5.99 6.98
C VAL A 13 -6.63 -6.20 7.56
N VAL A 14 -7.32 -5.10 7.91
CA VAL A 14 -8.68 -5.15 8.46
C VAL A 14 -9.65 -5.78 7.46
N ARG A 15 -9.52 -5.43 6.17
CA ARG A 15 -10.37 -6.02 5.13
C ARG A 15 -10.13 -7.51 4.96
N ALA A 16 -8.88 -7.96 4.89
CA ALA A 16 -8.54 -9.37 4.76
C ALA A 16 -9.07 -10.18 5.96
N GLN A 17 -8.92 -9.65 7.17
CA GLN A 17 -9.46 -10.28 8.38
C GLN A 17 -10.99 -10.45 8.31
N ARG A 18 -11.73 -9.43 7.85
CA ARG A 18 -13.19 -9.50 7.66
C ARG A 18 -13.60 -10.54 6.61
N GLU A 19 -12.76 -10.75 5.60
CA GLU A 19 -12.97 -11.74 4.53
C GLU A 19 -12.43 -13.14 4.90
N GLY A 20 -11.89 -13.34 6.11
CA GLY A 20 -11.30 -14.62 6.53
C GLY A 20 -10.02 -14.99 5.76
N ARG A 21 -9.32 -13.98 5.20
CA ARG A 21 -8.09 -14.14 4.41
C ARG A 21 -6.88 -13.67 5.22
N THR A 22 -5.73 -14.31 4.97
CA THR A 22 -4.44 -13.90 5.52
C THR A 22 -3.61 -13.26 4.42
N LEU A 23 -2.98 -12.12 4.72
CA LEU A 23 -2.01 -11.49 3.83
C LEU A 23 -0.59 -11.83 4.28
N SER A 24 0.25 -12.21 3.32
CA SER A 24 1.70 -12.19 3.54
C SER A 24 2.20 -10.74 3.58
N ILE A 25 3.37 -10.51 4.20
CA ILE A 25 4.05 -9.20 4.17
C ILE A 25 4.21 -8.71 2.72
N MET A 26 4.56 -9.61 1.80
CA MET A 26 4.75 -9.26 0.40
C MET A 26 3.45 -8.90 -0.32
N SER A 27 2.35 -9.57 0.00
CA SER A 27 1.04 -9.22 -0.53
C SER A 27 0.61 -7.84 -0.03
N LEU A 28 0.85 -7.55 1.25
CA LEU A 28 0.48 -6.26 1.85
C LEU A 28 1.25 -5.09 1.23
N LEU A 29 2.57 -5.22 1.05
CA LEU A 29 3.40 -4.22 0.38
C LEU A 29 2.96 -3.98 -1.07
N LYS A 30 2.70 -5.06 -1.84
CA LYS A 30 2.23 -4.93 -3.23
C LYS A 30 0.86 -4.28 -3.34
N LEU A 31 -0.09 -4.66 -2.48
CA LEU A 31 -1.43 -4.04 -2.47
C LEU A 31 -1.35 -2.55 -2.14
N THR A 32 -0.52 -2.18 -1.16
CA THR A 32 -0.32 -0.78 -0.77
C THR A 32 0.31 0.04 -1.91
N TYR A 33 1.33 -0.51 -2.59
CA TYR A 33 1.95 0.12 -3.76
C TYR A 33 0.98 0.25 -4.95
N ILE A 34 0.23 -0.81 -5.27
CA ILE A 34 -0.74 -0.79 -6.37
C ILE A 34 -1.85 0.22 -6.09
N ALA A 35 -2.34 0.31 -4.85
CA ALA A 35 -3.34 1.30 -4.47
C ALA A 35 -2.83 2.73 -4.67
N HIS A 36 -1.55 3.00 -4.38
CA HIS A 36 -0.92 4.29 -4.67
C HIS A 36 -0.92 4.61 -6.16
N GLY A 37 -0.42 3.70 -6.99
CA GLY A 37 -0.35 3.89 -8.44
C GLY A 37 -1.74 4.06 -9.06
N TRP A 38 -2.71 3.26 -8.62
CA TRP A 38 -4.09 3.33 -9.08
C TRP A 38 -4.75 4.68 -8.73
N HIS A 39 -4.55 5.17 -7.51
CA HIS A 39 -5.05 6.48 -7.11
C HIS A 39 -4.37 7.63 -7.86
N LEU A 40 -3.06 7.51 -8.09
CA LEU A 40 -2.30 8.52 -8.84
C LEU A 40 -2.86 8.68 -10.25
N GLU A 41 -3.11 7.56 -10.95
CA GLU A 41 -3.72 7.57 -12.28
C GLU A 41 -5.16 8.09 -12.27
N MET A 42 -5.97 7.69 -11.29
CA MET A 42 -7.38 8.07 -11.26
C MET A 42 -7.66 9.50 -10.79
N GLN A 43 -6.81 10.04 -9.93
CA GLN A 43 -7.06 11.31 -9.21
C GLN A 43 -5.99 12.37 -9.51
N GLU A 44 -4.98 12.04 -10.32
CA GLU A 44 -3.85 12.92 -10.67
C GLU A 44 -3.08 13.44 -9.43
N VAL A 45 -3.22 12.77 -8.29
CA VAL A 45 -2.56 13.12 -7.03
C VAL A 45 -2.16 11.87 -6.25
N PRO A 46 -1.05 11.89 -5.51
CA PRO A 46 -0.58 10.73 -4.76
C PRO A 46 -1.54 10.37 -3.61
N LEU A 47 -1.75 9.07 -3.39
CA LEU A 47 -2.54 8.59 -2.25
C LEU A 47 -1.85 8.87 -0.90
N PHE A 48 -0.53 8.71 -0.88
CA PHE A 48 0.34 8.97 0.27
C PHE A 48 1.68 9.53 -0.22
N SER A 49 2.42 10.19 0.67
CA SER A 49 3.72 10.82 0.34
C SER A 49 4.93 10.09 0.93
N ASN A 50 4.73 8.93 1.56
CA ASN A 50 5.82 8.07 2.04
C ASN A 50 6.78 7.67 0.90
N ARG A 51 8.05 7.44 1.25
CA ARG A 51 9.08 7.08 0.28
C ARG A 51 8.82 5.67 -0.25
N ILE A 52 8.86 5.52 -1.56
CA ILE A 52 8.85 4.21 -2.23
C ILE A 52 10.26 3.96 -2.76
N GLU A 53 10.82 2.80 -2.44
CA GLU A 53 12.17 2.42 -2.84
C GLU A 53 12.13 1.26 -3.84
N ALA A 54 12.91 1.37 -4.92
CA ALA A 54 13.06 0.32 -5.91
C ALA A 54 14.13 -0.69 -5.46
N TRP A 55 13.71 -1.75 -4.78
CA TRP A 55 14.61 -2.82 -4.33
C TRP A 55 14.70 -3.94 -5.37
N GLN A 56 15.68 -4.84 -5.21
CA GLN A 56 15.93 -5.97 -6.11
C GLN A 56 14.67 -6.83 -6.38
N TYR A 57 13.78 -6.97 -5.40
CA TYR A 57 12.58 -7.80 -5.49
C TYR A 57 11.28 -7.01 -5.65
N GLY A 58 11.37 -5.71 -5.95
CA GLY A 58 10.22 -4.84 -6.21
C GLY A 58 10.17 -3.61 -5.29
N PRO A 59 9.09 -2.83 -5.41
CA PRO A 59 8.93 -1.61 -4.63
C PRO A 59 8.68 -1.93 -3.14
N VAL A 60 9.35 -1.20 -2.26
CA VAL A 60 9.22 -1.29 -0.80
C VAL A 60 8.83 0.08 -0.25
N ILE A 61 7.95 0.11 0.75
CA ILE A 61 7.60 1.30 1.52
C ILE A 61 8.13 1.06 2.93
N PRO A 62 9.30 1.60 3.32
CA PRO A 62 9.99 1.21 4.56
C PRO A 62 9.17 1.41 5.84
N GLU A 63 8.21 2.32 5.83
CA GLU A 63 7.33 2.59 6.97
C GLU A 63 6.21 1.56 7.16
N VAL A 64 5.98 0.66 6.19
CA VAL A 64 4.94 -0.40 6.21
C VAL A 64 5.53 -1.75 6.59
#